data_AF-A0A1C4V4F0-F1
#
_entry.id   AF-A0A1C4V4F0-F1
#
_cell.length_a   1.000
_cell.length_b   1.000
_cell.length_c   1.000
_cell.angle_alpha   90.00
_cell.angle_beta   90.00
_cell.angle_gamma   90.00
#
_symmetry.space_group_name_H-M   'P 1'
#
loop_
_entity.id
_entity.type
_entity.pdbx_description
1 polymer ?
#
loop_
_entity_poly.entity_id
_entity_poly.type
_entity_poly.pdbx_seq_one_letter_code
_entity_poly.pdbx_strand_id
1 'polypeptide(L)'
;MTFPLEALPVTVKARAETWARLGMRWHTHPIQPNHGKAVVVSEFESTTWLAAIIIWATGEAELTTVRLADDRMVNKHYELESRDDLERLLDELSALIADDRVPEAAVIVQAPGTPA
;
A
#
# COMPACT_ATOMS: atom_id res chain seq x y z
N MET A 1 6.96 -13.39 -16.17
CA MET A 1 7.93 -12.28 -16.12
C MET A 1 8.25 -11.98 -14.66
N THR A 2 9.28 -11.19 -14.36
CA THR A 2 9.63 -10.78 -13.00
C THR A 2 9.36 -9.28 -12.86
N PHE A 3 8.61 -8.88 -11.84
CA PHE A 3 8.35 -7.49 -11.55
C PHE A 3 9.60 -6.83 -10.90
N PRO A 4 10.00 -5.62 -11.34
CA PRO A 4 11.17 -4.94 -10.78
C PRO A 4 10.85 -4.35 -9.40
N LEU A 5 11.22 -5.04 -8.33
CA LEU A 5 10.92 -4.63 -6.95
C LEU A 5 11.48 -3.25 -6.59
N GLU A 6 12.57 -2.83 -7.22
CA GLU A 6 13.17 -1.51 -7.07
C GLU A 6 12.25 -0.37 -7.55
N ALA A 7 11.22 -0.68 -8.34
CA ALA A 7 10.23 0.30 -8.78
C ALA A 7 9.42 0.87 -7.61
N LEU A 8 9.17 0.10 -6.54
CA LEU A 8 8.38 0.57 -5.40
C LEU A 8 9.03 1.79 -4.70
N PRO A 9 10.26 1.72 -4.16
CA PRO A 9 10.87 2.86 -3.47
C PRO A 9 11.02 4.08 -4.39
N VAL A 10 11.31 3.87 -5.68
CA VAL A 10 11.43 4.96 -6.66
C VAL A 10 10.08 5.67 -6.86
N THR A 11 9.01 4.91 -7.06
CA THR A 11 7.68 5.48 -7.35
C THR A 11 7.04 6.11 -6.11
N VAL A 12 7.24 5.51 -4.93
CA VAL A 12 6.81 6.09 -3.66
C VAL A 12 7.54 7.42 -3.41
N LYS A 13 8.87 7.46 -3.62
CA LYS A 13 9.66 8.69 -3.46
C LYS A 13 9.28 9.77 -4.46
N ALA A 14 8.96 9.40 -5.70
CA ALA A 14 8.51 10.35 -6.73
C ALA A 14 7.20 11.06 -6.32
N ARG A 15 6.40 10.46 -5.44
CA ARG A 15 5.12 10.99 -4.94
C ARG A 15 5.25 11.67 -3.56
N ALA A 16 6.46 12.03 -3.14
CA ALA A 16 6.73 12.64 -1.83
C ALA A 16 5.85 13.85 -1.50
N GLU A 17 5.61 14.75 -2.46
CA GLU A 17 4.74 15.91 -2.26
C GLU A 17 3.28 15.53 -2.00
N THR A 18 2.78 14.48 -2.67
CA THR A 18 1.42 13.97 -2.43
C THR A 18 1.31 13.40 -1.02
N TRP A 19 2.28 12.60 -0.58
CA TRP A 19 2.28 12.06 0.79
C TRP A 19 2.38 13.15 1.84
N ALA A 20 3.21 14.16 1.61
CA ALA A 20 3.31 15.32 2.50
C ALA A 20 1.98 16.07 2.64
N ARG A 21 1.26 16.30 1.54
CA ARG A 21 -0.07 16.94 1.58
C ARG A 21 -1.10 16.13 2.35
N LEU A 22 -1.00 14.80 2.29
CA LEU A 22 -1.88 13.88 3.02
C LEU A 22 -1.43 13.65 4.48
N GLY A 23 -0.34 14.29 4.93
CA GLY A 23 0.21 14.06 6.26
C GLY A 23 0.76 12.64 6.46
N MET A 24 1.06 11.93 5.38
CA MET A 24 1.59 10.57 5.40
C MET A 24 3.12 10.59 5.52
N ARG A 25 3.64 9.94 6.54
CA ARG A 25 5.03 9.49 6.58
C ARG A 25 5.10 8.12 5.94
N TRP A 26 6.23 7.78 5.34
CA TRP A 26 6.43 6.46 4.74
C TRP A 26 7.84 5.95 4.98
N HIS A 27 7.98 4.63 4.95
CA HIS A 27 9.26 3.94 4.97
C HIS A 27 9.22 2.76 4.01
N THR A 28 10.25 2.61 3.18
CA THR A 28 10.40 1.44 2.31
C THR A 28 11.55 0.60 2.83
N HIS A 29 11.24 -0.66 3.17
CA HIS A 29 12.23 -1.62 3.63
C HIS A 29 13.12 -2.07 2.46
N PRO A 30 14.38 -2.47 2.73
CA PRO A 30 15.21 -3.15 1.74
C PRO A 30 14.50 -4.39 1.18
N ILE A 31 14.82 -4.78 -0.06
CA ILE A 31 14.35 -6.04 -0.64
C ILE A 31 14.86 -7.20 0.23
N GLN A 32 13.95 -8.05 0.68
CA GLN A 32 14.24 -9.16 1.59
C GLN A 32 13.49 -10.42 1.16
N PRO A 33 13.95 -11.63 1.56
CA PRO A 33 13.20 -12.85 1.32
C PRO A 33 12.01 -12.97 2.28
N ASN A 34 10.84 -13.30 1.75
CA ASN A 34 9.64 -13.72 2.48
C ASN A 34 9.25 -15.13 2.00
N HIS A 35 9.25 -16.13 2.89
CA HIS A 35 9.04 -17.55 2.55
C HIS A 35 9.87 -18.04 1.35
N GLY A 36 11.12 -17.57 1.23
CA GLY A 36 12.03 -17.93 0.14
C GLY A 36 11.82 -17.18 -1.18
N LYS A 37 10.88 -16.23 -1.24
CA LYS A 37 10.63 -15.36 -2.41
C LYS A 37 11.07 -13.93 -2.10
N ALA A 38 11.68 -13.24 -3.05
CA ALA A 38 12.05 -11.83 -2.88
C ALA A 38 10.80 -10.94 -2.81
N VAL A 39 10.79 -10.01 -1.87
CA VAL A 39 9.69 -9.07 -1.63
C VAL A 39 10.23 -7.68 -1.27
N VAL A 40 9.47 -6.64 -1.58
CA VAL A 40 9.68 -5.27 -1.08
C VAL A 40 8.43 -4.80 -0.37
N VAL A 41 8.62 -4.04 0.71
CA VAL A 41 7.52 -3.53 1.54
C VAL A 41 7.66 -2.02 1.69
N SER A 42 6.58 -1.28 1.48
CA SER A 42 6.46 0.12 1.90
C SER A 42 5.32 0.30 2.88
N GLU A 43 5.63 0.89 4.02
CA GLU A 43 4.68 1.25 5.07
C GLU A 43 4.40 2.74 5.00
N PHE A 44 3.16 3.12 5.29
CA PHE A 44 2.68 4.49 5.30
C PHE A 44 1.85 4.72 6.56
N GLU A 45 2.09 5.83 7.24
CA GLU A 45 1.40 6.18 8.48
C GLU A 45 1.01 7.67 8.55
N SER A 46 -0.18 7.94 9.08
CA SER A 46 -0.64 9.25 9.53
C SER A 46 -1.43 9.11 10.83
N THR A 47 -2.00 10.21 11.32
CA THR A 47 -2.90 10.20 12.48
C THR A 47 -4.26 9.54 12.19
N THR A 48 -4.59 9.29 10.92
CA THR A 48 -5.92 8.77 10.51
C THR A 48 -5.85 7.42 9.82
N TRP A 49 -4.70 7.07 9.24
CA TRP A 49 -4.54 5.88 8.42
C TRP A 49 -3.20 5.19 8.67
N LEU A 50 -3.23 3.87 8.67
CA LEU A 50 -2.07 3.00 8.48
C LEU A 50 -2.23 2.26 7.15
N ALA A 51 -1.17 2.12 6.39
CA ALA A 51 -1.16 1.33 5.17
C ALA A 51 0.17 0.62 4.94
N ALA A 52 0.12 -0.53 4.28
CA ALA A 52 1.28 -1.26 3.82
C ALA A 52 1.04 -1.78 2.40
N ILE A 53 2.08 -1.69 1.57
CA ILE A 53 2.15 -2.32 0.26
C ILE A 53 3.27 -3.34 0.32
N ILE A 54 2.97 -4.59 0.01
CA ILE A 54 3.94 -5.67 -0.15
C ILE A 54 3.89 -6.16 -1.60
N ILE A 55 5.05 -6.25 -2.26
CA ILE A 55 5.14 -6.67 -3.67
C ILE A 55 6.16 -7.80 -3.80
N TRP A 56 5.73 -8.92 -4.38
CA TRP A 56 6.59 -10.05 -4.69
C TRP A 56 7.18 -9.92 -6.10
N ALA A 57 8.35 -10.54 -6.31
CA ALA A 57 9.02 -10.51 -7.61
C ALA A 57 8.19 -11.15 -8.74
N THR A 58 7.12 -11.87 -8.41
CA THR A 58 6.14 -12.40 -9.37
C THR A 58 5.24 -11.33 -9.99
N GLY A 59 5.12 -10.16 -9.37
CA GLY A 59 4.13 -9.13 -9.73
C GLY A 59 2.93 -9.10 -8.80
N GLU A 60 2.71 -10.16 -8.02
CA GLU A 60 1.73 -10.18 -6.94
C GLU A 60 1.99 -9.02 -5.96
N ALA A 61 0.93 -8.34 -5.55
CA ALA A 61 0.99 -7.29 -4.55
C ALA A 61 -0.24 -7.28 -3.65
N GLU A 62 -0.03 -6.96 -2.37
CA GLU A 62 -1.13 -6.76 -1.42
C GLU A 62 -1.06 -5.34 -0.87
N LEU A 63 -2.21 -4.65 -0.93
CA LEU A 63 -2.47 -3.42 -0.20
C LEU A 63 -3.26 -3.77 1.05
N THR A 64 -2.73 -3.41 2.21
CA THR A 64 -3.44 -3.48 3.49
C THR A 64 -3.58 -2.08 4.06
N THR A 65 -4.79 -1.70 4.49
CA THR A 65 -5.01 -0.40 5.15
C THR A 65 -5.87 -0.53 6.39
N VAL A 66 -5.72 0.40 7.32
CA VAL A 66 -6.56 0.54 8.52
C VAL A 66 -6.87 2.02 8.72
N ARG A 67 -8.15 2.37 8.78
CA ARG A 67 -8.61 3.68 9.21
C ARG A 67 -8.72 3.69 10.73
N LEU A 68 -7.95 4.55 11.39
CA LEU A 68 -7.80 4.57 12.85
C LEU A 68 -9.04 5.09 13.60
N ALA A 69 -9.94 5.79 12.91
CA ALA A 69 -11.14 6.36 13.52
C ALA A 69 -12.20 5.29 13.89
N ASP A 70 -12.24 4.19 13.15
CA ASP A 70 -13.30 3.19 13.23
C ASP A 70 -12.80 1.77 12.90
N ASP A 71 -11.49 1.55 12.96
CA ASP A 71 -10.83 0.27 12.67
C ASP A 71 -11.23 -0.35 11.32
N ARG A 72 -11.70 0.47 10.37
CA ARG A 72 -12.12 -0.01 9.05
C ARG A 72 -10.89 -0.32 8.20
N MET A 73 -10.78 -1.57 7.79
CA MET A 73 -9.76 -2.04 6.88
C MET A 73 -10.26 -2.03 5.44
N VAL A 74 -9.43 -1.56 4.52
CA VAL A 74 -9.68 -1.63 3.07
C VAL A 74 -8.46 -2.27 2.43
N ASN A 75 -8.60 -3.54 2.04
CA ASN A 75 -7.49 -4.34 1.53
C ASN A 75 -7.75 -4.73 0.08
N LYS A 76 -6.69 -4.85 -0.71
CA LYS A 76 -6.83 -5.27 -2.11
C LYS A 76 -5.59 -6.00 -2.57
N HIS A 77 -5.84 -7.13 -3.22
CA HIS A 77 -4.85 -7.89 -3.96
C HIS A 77 -4.73 -7.35 -5.39
N TYR A 78 -3.50 -7.31 -5.91
CA TYR A 78 -3.19 -6.88 -7.26
C TYR A 78 -2.24 -7.86 -7.93
N GLU A 79 -2.38 -7.97 -9.25
CA GLU A 79 -1.40 -8.60 -10.14
C GLU A 79 -0.77 -7.50 -10.99
N LEU A 80 0.47 -7.14 -10.68
CA LEU A 80 1.20 -6.06 -11.36
C LEU A 80 1.96 -6.63 -12.56
N GLU A 81 1.55 -6.25 -13.76
CA GLU A 81 2.25 -6.61 -15.00
C GLU A 81 3.26 -5.54 -15.41
N SER A 82 3.06 -4.32 -14.93
CA SER A 82 3.80 -3.14 -15.36
C SER A 82 3.98 -2.10 -14.26
N ARG A 83 4.86 -1.13 -14.52
CA ARG A 83 4.99 0.06 -13.67
C ARG A 83 3.69 0.87 -13.61
N ASP A 84 2.91 0.89 -14.69
CA ASP A 84 1.65 1.64 -14.73
C ASP A 84 0.62 1.06 -13.76
N ASP A 85 0.67 -0.26 -13.51
CA ASP A 85 -0.18 -0.89 -12.49
C ASP A 85 0.24 -0.48 -11.07
N LEU A 86 1.55 -0.35 -10.82
CA LEU A 86 2.05 0.19 -9.55
C LEU A 86 1.64 1.67 -9.38
N GLU A 87 1.67 2.47 -10.44
CA GLU A 87 1.23 3.86 -10.38
C GLU A 87 -0.27 3.95 -10.07
N ARG A 88 -1.10 3.10 -10.70
CA ARG A 88 -2.53 2.99 -10.41
C ARG A 88 -2.80 2.58 -8.96
N LEU A 89 -2.07 1.60 -8.44
CA LEU A 89 -2.18 1.17 -7.04
C LEU A 89 -1.90 2.35 -6.08
N LEU A 90 -0.84 3.13 -6.35
CA LEU A 90 -0.49 4.30 -5.53
C LEU A 90 -1.51 5.45 -5.68
N ASP A 91 -2.11 5.61 -6.85
CA ASP A 91 -3.22 6.55 -7.06
C ASP A 91 -4.45 6.14 -6.25
N GLU A 92 -4.81 4.86 -6.28
CA GLU A 92 -5.91 4.28 -5.49
C GLU A 92 -5.68 4.47 -3.99
N LEU A 93 -4.46 4.21 -3.48
CA LEU A 93 -4.12 4.47 -2.08
C LEU A 93 -4.26 5.97 -1.73
N SER A 94 -3.77 6.86 -2.60
CA SER A 94 -3.88 8.31 -2.34
C SER A 94 -5.33 8.79 -2.33
N ALA A 95 -6.17 8.28 -3.24
CA ALA A 95 -7.59 8.60 -3.32
C ALA A 95 -8.39 8.02 -2.14
N LEU A 96 -8.03 6.82 -1.67
CA LEU A 96 -8.60 6.25 -0.46
C LEU A 96 -8.31 7.13 0.76
N ILE A 97 -7.06 7.56 0.93
CA ILE A 97 -6.66 8.39 2.08
C ILE A 97 -7.29 9.78 2.00
N ALA A 98 -7.33 10.40 0.82
CA ALA A 98 -7.82 11.76 0.63
C ALA A 98 -9.35 11.86 0.69
N ASP A 99 -10.03 10.96 -0.02
CA ASP A 99 -11.45 11.09 -0.36
C ASP A 99 -12.31 9.92 0.16
N ASP A 100 -11.72 9.01 0.94
CA ASP A 100 -12.37 7.76 1.35
C ASP A 100 -12.80 6.88 0.15
N ARG A 101 -12.18 7.09 -1.02
CA ARG A 101 -12.54 6.41 -2.26
C ARG A 101 -12.02 4.98 -2.25
N VAL A 102 -12.91 4.03 -1.95
CA VAL A 102 -12.60 2.61 -1.93
C VAL A 102 -12.22 2.12 -3.34
N PRO A 103 -11.05 1.49 -3.51
CA PRO A 103 -10.67 0.89 -4.79
C PRO A 103 -11.65 -0.20 -5.22
N GLU A 104 -11.88 -0.33 -6.52
CA GLU A 104 -12.71 -1.42 -7.04
C GLU A 104 -12.14 -2.79 -6.63
N ALA A 105 -13.03 -3.72 -6.27
CA ALA A 105 -12.72 -5.07 -5.77
C ALA A 105 -11.93 -5.11 -4.45
N ALA A 106 -11.77 -3.99 -3.74
CA ALA A 106 -11.22 -4.01 -2.40
C ALA A 106 -12.17 -4.72 -1.42
N VAL A 107 -11.59 -5.50 -0.53
CA VAL A 107 -12.27 -6.14 0.59
C VAL A 107 -12.32 -5.15 1.75
N ILE A 108 -13.53 -4.89 2.26
CA ILE A 108 -13.75 -4.03 3.43
C ILE A 108 -14.03 -4.93 4.63
N VAL A 109 -13.28 -4.74 5.71
CA VAL A 109 -13.43 -5.50 6.95
C VAL A 109 -13.40 -4.53 8.13
N GLN A 110 -14.11 -4.84 9.21
CA GLN A 110 -13.90 -4.19 10.50
C GLN A 110 -12.82 -4.97 11.24
N ALA A 111 -11.71 -4.33 11.62
CA ALA A 111 -10.75 -5.02 12.46
C ALA A 111 -11.47 -5.42 13.77
N PRO A 112 -11.19 -6.60 14.34
CA PRO A 112 -11.77 -6.96 15.62
C PRO A 112 -11.39 -5.88 16.63
N GLY A 113 -12.40 -5.13 17.09
CA GLY A 113 -12.19 -3.98 17.97
C GLY A 113 -11.32 -4.42 19.14
N THR A 114 -10.25 -3.67 19.40
CA THR A 114 -9.45 -3.91 20.61
C THR A 114 -10.39 -3.70 21.80
N PRO A 115 -10.67 -4.73 22.64
CA PRO A 115 -11.48 -4.49 23.82
C PRO A 115 -10.76 -3.44 24.68
N ALA A 116 -11.52 -2.42 25.07
CA ALA A 116 -11.08 -1.31 25.91
C ALA A 116 -10.48 -1.76 27.25
#